data_AF-A0A158S5A2-F1
#
_entry.id   AF-A0A158S5A2-F1
#
_cell.length_a   1.000
_cell.length_b   1.000
_cell.length_c   1.000
_cell.angle_alpha   90.00
_cell.angle_beta   90.00
_cell.angle_gamma   90.00
#
_symmetry.space_group_name_H-M   'P 1'
#
loop_
_entity.id
_entity.type
_entity.pdbx_description
1 polymer ?
#
loop_
_entity_poly.entity_id
_entity_poly.type
_entity_poly.pdbx_seq_one_letter_code
_entity_poly.pdbx_strand_id
1 'polypeptide(L)'
;MRPRSVPIKALLLRTFLPAVVVVAVLLAVLVYNWLYTSILEGFERKLVTTSALAGAMVDPEDHDALIAAAFKGGDSQAAEASAAYRRNVGPMRRIREELGLTYLYTQVNGGPQDILYILDASTGENHSPLGSSDDLPDETAEGLRRVEESGAIYVSPIEYQEQWGLLKTGAAPVWGAGGRIAASAGADVNVSVIQIATQNALFMSAMIGIGSVLACILVSLALVRRIAGPIEALTEETLRVAAGRRHSPTQGKAPREVTVLREALLERAAKISRELEARGRRSVQEDKCAHAQLLASGSGIPPGEPVILLSGTDRAIAWVPRDPADPRTVLAQRAMARLARAMAGNPALCSEWTSLADCETGACLVVDGVAGSVEWHGKPQAGLRIAGRAADAGRFDPMERVSIAPVTGGDFVVWQGDAS
;
A
#
# COMPACT_ATOMS: atom_id res chain seq x y z
N MET A 1 23.17 24.25 -3.41
CA MET A 1 22.84 23.28 -2.36
C MET A 1 21.31 23.18 -2.28
N ARG A 2 20.70 22.10 -2.79
CA ARG A 2 19.23 21.92 -2.72
C ARG A 2 18.85 21.47 -1.29
N PRO A 3 17.81 22.05 -0.68
CA PRO A 3 17.44 21.74 0.69
C PRO A 3 17.01 20.27 0.82
N ARG A 4 17.43 19.64 1.91
CA ARG A 4 17.11 18.26 2.29
C ARG A 4 15.61 18.00 2.09
N SER A 5 15.28 17.11 1.17
CA SER A 5 13.93 16.56 1.02
C SER A 5 13.48 16.03 2.37
N VAL A 6 12.37 16.57 2.89
CA VAL A 6 11.74 16.09 4.12
C VAL A 6 11.57 14.56 4.00
N PRO A 7 12.05 13.75 4.96
CA PRO A 7 11.93 12.30 4.89
C PRO A 7 10.46 11.94 4.71
N ILE A 8 10.15 10.97 3.83
CA ILE A 8 8.77 10.62 3.45
C ILE A 8 7.92 10.31 4.70
N LYS A 9 8.54 9.75 5.74
CA LYS A 9 7.97 9.54 7.07
C LYS A 9 7.38 10.81 7.70
N ALA A 10 8.07 11.95 7.62
CA ALA A 10 7.59 13.22 8.17
C ALA A 10 6.49 13.86 7.31
N LEU A 11 6.52 13.64 5.99
CA LEU A 11 5.47 14.11 5.08
C LEU A 11 4.17 13.32 5.28
N LEU A 12 4.27 12.01 5.44
CA LEU A 12 3.17 11.13 5.80
C LEU A 12 2.61 11.49 7.18
N LEU A 13 3.46 11.67 8.20
CA LEU A 13 2.99 12.03 9.53
C LEU A 13 2.24 13.38 9.53
N ARG A 14 2.75 14.38 8.81
CA ARG A 14 2.14 15.72 8.74
C ARG A 14 0.78 15.74 8.01
N THR A 15 0.55 14.81 7.09
CA THR A 15 -0.71 14.74 6.31
C THR A 15 -1.72 13.77 6.91
N PHE A 16 -1.27 12.60 7.38
CA PHE A 16 -2.16 11.59 7.95
C PHE A 16 -2.58 11.91 9.39
N LEU A 17 -1.72 12.52 10.21
CA LEU A 17 -2.08 12.81 11.61
C LEU A 17 -3.30 13.76 11.73
N PRO A 18 -3.36 14.90 11.00
CA PRO A 18 -4.54 15.76 11.05
C PRO A 18 -5.79 15.07 10.50
N ALA A 19 -5.66 14.30 9.40
CA ALA A 19 -6.77 13.55 8.83
C ALA A 19 -7.36 12.53 9.82
N VAL A 20 -6.49 11.81 10.53
CA VAL A 20 -6.89 10.88 11.59
C VAL A 20 -7.60 11.60 12.73
N VAL A 21 -7.09 12.74 13.18
CA VAL A 21 -7.72 13.52 14.25
C VAL A 21 -9.11 14.00 13.82
N VAL A 22 -9.26 14.50 12.60
CA VAL A 22 -10.56 14.94 12.06
C VAL A 22 -11.56 13.77 12.02
N VAL A 23 -11.14 12.61 11.51
CA VAL A 23 -12.01 11.42 11.47
C VAL A 23 -12.39 10.96 12.87
N ALA A 24 -11.46 10.94 13.82
CA ALA A 24 -11.73 10.55 15.20
C ALA A 24 -12.72 11.51 15.88
N VAL A 25 -12.57 12.82 15.68
CA VAL A 25 -13.49 13.83 16.22
C VAL A 25 -14.88 13.68 15.59
N LEU A 26 -14.97 13.53 14.27
CA LEU A 26 -16.25 13.33 13.58
C LEU A 26 -16.97 12.07 14.09
N LEU A 27 -16.24 10.98 14.28
CA LEU A 27 -16.78 9.74 14.80
C LEU A 27 -17.25 9.89 16.25
N ALA A 28 -16.46 10.57 17.10
CA ALA A 28 -16.84 10.83 18.49
C ALA A 28 -18.12 11.68 18.59
N VAL A 29 -18.23 12.74 17.76
CA VAL A 29 -19.44 13.59 17.69
C VAL A 29 -20.65 12.78 17.22
N LEU A 30 -20.49 11.96 16.18
CA LEU A 30 -21.58 11.14 15.64
C LEU A 30 -22.07 10.11 16.67
N VAL A 31 -21.15 9.43 17.35
CA VAL A 31 -21.48 8.45 18.39
C VAL A 31 -22.14 9.13 19.60
N TYR A 32 -21.64 10.29 20.04
CA TYR A 32 -22.25 11.04 21.13
C TYR A 32 -23.69 11.44 20.80
N ASN A 33 -23.92 12.02 19.62
CA ASN A 33 -25.26 12.43 19.19
C ASN A 33 -26.20 11.22 19.13
N TRP A 34 -25.74 10.10 18.56
CA TRP A 34 -26.55 8.88 18.49
C TRP A 34 -26.87 8.28 19.87
N LEU A 35 -25.91 8.28 20.80
CA LEU A 35 -26.17 7.82 22.17
C LEU A 35 -27.15 8.75 22.89
N TYR A 36 -26.96 10.06 22.77
CA TYR A 36 -27.82 11.05 23.41
C TYR A 36 -29.27 10.90 22.97
N THR A 37 -29.53 10.83 21.66
CA THR A 37 -30.89 10.64 21.13
C THR A 37 -31.45 9.27 21.55
N SER A 38 -30.64 8.20 21.49
CA SER A 38 -31.08 6.86 21.89
C SER A 38 -31.46 6.78 23.38
N ILE A 39 -30.71 7.46 24.25
CA ILE A 39 -30.99 7.55 25.69
C ILE A 39 -32.29 8.32 25.91
N LEU A 40 -32.43 9.48 25.27
CA LEU A 40 -33.63 10.32 25.43
C LEU A 40 -34.88 9.57 24.97
N GLU A 41 -34.86 8.98 23.77
CA GLU A 41 -35.97 8.15 23.28
C GLU A 41 -36.24 6.93 24.18
N GLY A 42 -35.20 6.35 24.79
CA GLY A 42 -35.33 5.26 25.74
C GLY A 42 -36.12 5.68 26.98
N PHE A 43 -35.83 6.85 27.53
CA PHE A 43 -36.61 7.44 28.62
C PHE A 43 -38.02 7.78 28.16
N GLU A 44 -38.22 8.39 26.99
CA GLU A 44 -39.56 8.70 26.48
C GLU A 44 -40.43 7.45 26.34
N ARG A 45 -39.92 6.39 25.70
CA ARG A 45 -40.63 5.11 25.59
C ARG A 45 -40.99 4.53 26.96
N LYS A 46 -40.08 4.63 27.93
CA LYS A 46 -40.30 4.15 29.29
C LYS A 46 -41.37 4.97 30.01
N LEU A 47 -41.32 6.29 29.91
CA LEU A 47 -42.31 7.19 30.50
C LEU A 47 -43.70 6.92 29.90
N VAL A 48 -43.82 6.89 28.58
CA VAL A 48 -45.06 6.57 27.84
C VAL A 48 -45.65 5.22 28.26
N THR A 49 -44.82 4.17 28.29
CA THR A 49 -45.28 2.82 28.63
C THR A 49 -45.77 2.77 30.07
N THR A 50 -45.06 3.45 30.97
CA THR A 50 -45.37 3.39 32.39
C THR A 50 -46.59 4.24 32.74
N SER A 51 -46.71 5.44 32.19
CA SER A 51 -47.89 6.28 32.38
C SER A 51 -49.13 5.61 31.80
N ALA A 52 -49.04 5.00 30.62
CA ALA A 52 -50.16 4.26 30.02
C ALA A 52 -50.55 3.02 30.85
N LEU A 53 -49.57 2.27 31.35
CA LEU A 53 -49.83 1.12 32.21
C LEU A 53 -50.47 1.55 33.53
N ALA A 54 -49.94 2.60 34.17
CA ALA A 54 -50.51 3.14 35.40
C ALA A 54 -51.95 3.62 35.16
N GLY A 55 -52.19 4.38 34.09
CA GLY A 55 -53.54 4.86 33.76
C GLY A 55 -54.54 3.76 33.43
N ALA A 56 -54.09 2.65 32.83
CA ALA A 56 -54.93 1.50 32.51
C ALA A 56 -55.21 0.57 33.72
N MET A 57 -54.34 0.59 34.74
CA MET A 57 -54.46 -0.27 35.92
C MET A 57 -55.29 0.34 37.05
N VAL A 58 -55.51 1.65 37.00
CA VAL A 58 -56.33 2.36 37.98
C VAL A 58 -57.80 1.99 37.77
N ASP A 59 -58.47 1.61 38.86
CA ASP A 59 -59.91 1.31 38.89
C ASP A 59 -60.72 2.60 38.68
N PRO A 60 -61.54 2.69 37.60
CA PRO A 60 -62.26 3.91 37.26
C PRO A 60 -63.26 4.40 38.31
N GLU A 61 -63.91 3.48 39.04
CA GLU A 61 -64.93 3.84 40.04
C GLU A 61 -64.27 4.36 41.32
N ASP A 62 -63.20 3.70 41.75
CA ASP A 62 -62.38 4.18 42.86
C ASP A 62 -61.78 5.56 42.55
N HIS A 63 -61.25 5.73 41.34
CA HIS A 63 -60.56 6.96 40.95
C HIS A 63 -61.49 8.16 40.92
N ASP A 64 -62.68 8.01 40.34
CA ASP A 64 -63.72 9.05 40.35
C ASP A 64 -64.16 9.41 41.78
N ALA A 65 -64.26 8.43 42.67
CA ALA A 65 -64.59 8.67 44.08
C ALA A 65 -63.48 9.45 44.81
N LEU A 66 -62.21 9.15 44.52
CA LEU A 66 -61.05 9.84 45.09
C LEU A 66 -60.92 11.27 44.55
N ILE A 67 -61.17 11.49 43.25
CA ILE A 67 -61.25 12.83 42.66
C ILE A 67 -62.33 13.66 43.38
N ALA A 68 -63.53 13.11 43.54
CA ALA A 68 -64.61 13.81 44.23
C ALA A 68 -64.30 14.11 45.70
N ALA A 69 -63.52 13.25 46.37
CA ALA A 69 -63.05 13.50 47.74
C ALA A 69 -61.99 14.62 47.79
N ALA A 70 -61.07 14.67 46.82
CA ALA A 70 -60.06 15.72 46.72
C ALA A 70 -60.69 17.11 46.55
N PHE A 71 -61.64 17.26 45.61
CA PHE A 71 -62.33 18.54 45.38
C PHE A 71 -63.22 18.99 46.54
N LYS A 72 -63.68 18.08 47.40
CA LYS A 72 -64.46 18.43 48.60
C LYS A 72 -63.60 18.96 49.75
N GLY A 73 -62.28 18.83 49.68
CA GLY A 73 -61.36 19.26 50.74
C GLY A 73 -61.51 18.46 52.04
N GLY A 74 -61.70 17.14 51.93
CA GLY A 74 -61.82 16.23 53.07
C GLY A 74 -60.48 15.92 53.76
N ASP A 75 -60.52 15.08 54.79
CA ASP A 75 -59.30 14.56 55.45
C ASP A 75 -58.54 13.62 54.48
N SER A 76 -57.46 14.15 53.87
CA SER A 76 -56.59 13.42 52.95
C SER A 76 -56.00 12.15 53.59
N GLN A 77 -55.70 12.17 54.89
CA GLN A 77 -55.11 11.02 55.58
C GLN A 77 -56.12 9.87 55.71
N ALA A 78 -57.39 10.19 56.00
CA ALA A 78 -58.46 9.22 56.02
C ALA A 78 -58.75 8.66 54.61
N ALA A 79 -58.67 9.50 53.57
CA ALA A 79 -58.85 9.10 52.18
C ALA A 79 -57.74 8.15 51.70
N GLU A 80 -56.47 8.42 52.04
CA GLU A 80 -55.34 7.55 51.73
C GLU A 80 -55.35 6.23 52.52
N ALA A 81 -55.92 6.25 53.72
CA ALA A 81 -56.17 5.05 54.52
C ALA A 81 -57.35 4.19 54.01
N SER A 82 -58.04 4.62 52.95
CA SER A 82 -59.12 3.84 52.35
C SER A 82 -58.61 2.60 51.59
N ALA A 83 -59.47 1.60 51.43
CA ALA A 83 -59.17 0.42 50.62
C ALA A 83 -59.07 0.74 49.11
N ALA A 84 -59.82 1.74 48.64
CA ALA A 84 -59.80 2.23 47.26
C ALA A 84 -58.42 2.83 46.91
N TYR A 85 -57.90 3.72 47.75
CA TYR A 85 -56.58 4.32 47.55
C TYR A 85 -55.48 3.25 47.54
N ARG A 86 -55.45 2.37 48.55
CA ARG A 86 -54.43 1.32 48.66
C ARG A 86 -54.45 0.33 47.49
N ARG A 87 -55.63 0.00 46.95
CA ARG A 87 -55.79 -0.92 45.82
C ARG A 87 -55.14 -0.37 44.55
N ASN A 88 -55.27 0.93 44.31
CA ASN A 88 -54.73 1.59 43.11
C ASN A 88 -53.25 1.99 43.26
N VAL A 89 -52.84 2.50 44.42
CA VAL A 89 -51.45 2.94 44.64
C VAL A 89 -50.46 1.78 44.76
N GLY A 90 -50.90 0.61 45.26
CA GLY A 90 -50.04 -0.55 45.47
C GLY A 90 -49.35 -1.07 44.20
N PRO A 91 -50.10 -1.31 43.10
CA PRO A 91 -49.51 -1.60 41.80
C PRO A 91 -48.60 -0.50 41.27
N MET A 92 -48.98 0.78 41.40
CA MET A 92 -48.15 1.90 40.95
C MET A 92 -46.81 1.95 41.69
N ARG A 93 -46.79 1.68 43.01
CA ARG A 93 -45.56 1.58 43.81
C ARG A 93 -44.60 0.53 43.26
N ARG A 94 -45.10 -0.68 42.98
CA ARG A 94 -44.30 -1.76 42.39
C ARG A 94 -43.74 -1.35 41.03
N ILE A 95 -44.56 -0.75 40.18
CA ILE A 95 -44.14 -0.28 38.86
C ILE A 95 -43.04 0.79 38.99
N ARG A 96 -43.20 1.78 39.88
CA ARG A 96 -42.20 2.82 40.12
C ARG A 96 -40.88 2.21 40.57
N GLU A 97 -40.91 1.28 41.52
CA GLU A 97 -39.73 0.63 42.08
C GLU A 97 -39.03 -0.29 41.07
N GLU A 98 -39.77 -1.17 40.40
CA GLU A 98 -39.22 -2.11 39.41
C GLU A 98 -38.64 -1.39 38.18
N LEU A 99 -39.29 -0.31 37.75
CA LEU A 99 -38.82 0.46 36.60
C LEU A 99 -37.86 1.58 37.01
N GLY A 100 -37.66 1.88 38.29
CA GLY A 100 -36.77 2.96 38.74
C GLY A 100 -37.18 4.33 38.18
N LEU A 101 -38.46 4.69 38.35
CA LEU A 101 -38.97 6.03 38.06
C LEU A 101 -38.79 6.94 39.28
N THR A 102 -38.67 8.25 39.05
CA THR A 102 -38.57 9.21 40.14
C THR A 102 -39.94 9.39 40.80
N TYR A 103 -40.97 9.68 39.99
CA TYR A 103 -42.35 9.82 40.44
C TYR A 103 -43.31 9.06 39.52
N LEU A 104 -44.42 8.61 40.10
CA LEU A 104 -45.53 7.98 39.38
C LEU A 104 -46.82 8.32 40.12
N TYR A 105 -47.71 9.05 39.48
CA TYR A 105 -48.90 9.60 40.11
C TYR A 105 -50.07 9.67 39.12
N THR A 106 -51.25 9.98 39.63
CA THR A 106 -52.39 10.44 38.84
C THR A 106 -52.79 11.83 39.26
N GLN A 107 -53.13 12.67 38.30
CA GLN A 107 -53.53 14.05 38.49
C GLN A 107 -54.77 14.36 37.67
N VAL A 108 -55.52 15.37 38.13
CA VAL A 108 -56.64 15.95 37.38
C VAL A 108 -56.33 17.41 37.10
N ASN A 109 -56.67 17.89 35.90
CA ASN A 109 -56.55 19.30 35.60
C ASN A 109 -57.58 20.12 36.39
N GLY A 110 -57.11 21.25 36.93
CA GLY A 110 -57.93 22.19 37.71
C GLY A 110 -57.85 21.99 39.21
N GLY A 111 -58.34 23.00 39.94
CA GLY A 111 -58.15 23.14 41.38
C GLY A 111 -57.82 24.60 41.74
N PRO A 112 -57.21 24.85 42.91
CA PRO A 112 -56.67 26.16 43.27
C PRO A 112 -55.48 26.58 42.37
N GLN A 113 -54.78 25.60 41.80
CA GLN A 113 -53.66 25.72 40.87
C GLN A 113 -53.95 24.91 39.60
N ASP A 114 -52.97 24.74 38.71
CA ASP A 114 -53.13 24.06 37.42
C ASP A 114 -53.58 22.60 37.54
N ILE A 115 -53.07 21.88 38.55
CA ILE A 115 -53.36 20.45 38.76
C ILE A 115 -53.62 20.09 40.23
N LEU A 116 -54.28 18.95 40.43
CA LEU A 116 -54.43 18.29 41.73
C LEU A 116 -53.95 16.83 41.65
N TYR A 117 -53.06 16.44 42.56
CA TYR A 117 -52.61 15.06 42.71
C TYR A 117 -53.66 14.20 43.44
N ILE A 118 -54.01 13.05 42.87
CA ILE A 118 -55.04 12.15 43.40
C ILE A 118 -54.43 10.87 43.98
N LEU A 119 -53.53 10.23 43.24
CA LEU A 119 -52.79 9.06 43.68
C LEU A 119 -51.31 9.39 43.53
N ASP A 120 -50.53 9.18 44.58
CA ASP A 120 -49.08 9.29 44.51
C ASP A 120 -48.46 7.96 44.97
N ALA A 121 -47.67 7.35 44.08
CA ALA A 121 -46.96 6.14 44.44
C ALA A 121 -45.89 6.42 45.52
N SER A 122 -45.34 7.63 45.61
CA SER A 122 -44.18 7.96 46.45
C SER A 122 -44.45 7.77 47.95
N THR A 123 -43.38 7.87 48.75
CA THR A 123 -43.41 7.64 50.20
C THR A 123 -42.39 8.55 50.88
N GLY A 124 -42.70 9.04 52.08
CA GLY A 124 -41.79 9.90 52.85
C GLY A 124 -41.95 11.37 52.46
N GLU A 125 -40.84 12.11 52.42
CA GLU A 125 -40.84 13.57 52.19
C GLU A 125 -41.29 13.97 50.79
N ASN A 126 -41.17 13.07 49.81
CA ASN A 126 -41.58 13.33 48.43
C ASN A 126 -43.06 12.97 48.16
N HIS A 127 -43.79 12.49 49.18
CA HIS A 127 -45.20 12.11 49.07
C HIS A 127 -46.10 13.32 49.07
N SER A 128 -46.85 13.48 47.98
CA SER A 128 -47.92 14.47 47.86
C SER A 128 -49.24 13.87 48.38
N PRO A 129 -49.81 14.43 49.46
CA PRO A 129 -51.11 14.00 49.94
C PRO A 129 -52.21 14.12 48.87
N LEU A 130 -53.25 13.30 49.01
CA LEU A 130 -54.45 13.41 48.15
C LEU A 130 -55.00 14.85 48.19
N GLY A 131 -55.17 15.44 47.01
CA GLY A 131 -55.68 16.80 46.83
C GLY A 131 -54.62 17.89 46.94
N SER A 132 -53.33 17.56 47.01
CA SER A 132 -52.26 18.54 46.87
C SER A 132 -52.27 19.17 45.48
N SER A 133 -52.18 20.50 45.43
CA SER A 133 -52.16 21.27 44.20
C SER A 133 -50.72 21.64 43.81
N ASP A 134 -50.48 21.83 42.51
CA ASP A 134 -49.19 22.24 41.97
C ASP A 134 -49.35 23.14 40.74
N ASP A 135 -48.37 24.02 40.52
CA ASP A 135 -48.29 24.91 39.35
C ASP A 135 -47.31 24.31 38.34
N LEU A 136 -47.72 24.25 37.08
CA LEU A 136 -46.92 23.66 36.02
C LEU A 136 -46.51 24.71 34.98
N PRO A 137 -45.39 24.50 34.26
CA PRO A 137 -45.09 25.30 33.09
C PRO A 137 -46.24 25.27 32.08
N ASP A 138 -46.53 26.42 31.46
CA ASP A 138 -47.65 26.58 30.52
C ASP A 138 -47.72 25.47 29.45
N GLU A 139 -46.58 25.07 28.88
CA GLU A 139 -46.48 24.04 27.84
C GLU A 139 -46.94 22.67 28.35
N THR A 140 -46.52 22.29 29.57
CA THR A 140 -46.90 21.03 30.19
C THR A 140 -48.37 21.05 30.64
N ALA A 141 -48.86 22.16 31.18
CA ALA A 141 -50.28 22.32 31.51
C ALA A 141 -51.18 22.20 30.26
N GLU A 142 -50.77 22.79 29.13
CA GLU A 142 -51.46 22.60 27.85
C GLU A 142 -51.37 21.16 27.34
N GLY A 143 -50.23 20.52 27.50
CA GLY A 143 -50.02 19.10 27.16
C GLY A 143 -51.00 18.19 27.90
N LEU A 144 -51.14 18.39 29.20
CA LEU A 144 -52.03 17.62 30.07
C LEU A 144 -53.51 17.86 29.75
N ARG A 145 -53.89 19.10 29.43
CA ARG A 145 -55.24 19.39 28.90
C ARG A 145 -55.53 18.59 27.63
N ARG A 146 -54.57 18.49 26.70
CA ARG A 146 -54.74 17.66 25.50
C ARG A 146 -54.87 16.17 25.83
N VAL A 147 -54.19 15.65 26.85
CA VAL A 147 -54.35 14.25 27.28
C VAL A 147 -55.79 13.99 27.73
N GLU A 148 -56.36 14.88 28.54
CA GLU A 148 -57.73 14.74 29.03
C GLU A 148 -58.79 14.97 27.93
N GLU A 149 -58.54 15.88 26.98
CA GLU A 149 -59.47 16.16 25.89
C GLU A 149 -59.45 15.13 24.75
N SER A 150 -58.26 14.62 24.39
CA SER A 150 -58.07 13.79 23.20
C SER A 150 -57.69 12.33 23.48
N GLY A 151 -57.27 12.02 24.71
CA GLY A 151 -56.70 10.72 25.08
C GLY A 151 -55.31 10.45 24.49
N ALA A 152 -54.70 11.42 23.80
CA ALA A 152 -53.35 11.28 23.29
C ALA A 152 -52.34 11.30 24.44
N ILE A 153 -51.34 10.43 24.38
CA ILE A 153 -50.23 10.43 25.34
C ILE A 153 -49.35 11.67 25.08
N TYR A 154 -49.01 12.39 26.15
CA TYR A 154 -48.14 13.55 26.11
C TYR A 154 -46.77 13.21 26.74
N VAL A 155 -45.72 13.78 26.18
CA VAL A 155 -44.37 13.72 26.74
C VAL A 155 -43.80 15.12 26.72
N SER A 156 -43.42 15.62 27.89
CA SER A 156 -42.89 16.98 28.05
C SER A 156 -41.45 17.10 27.53
N PRO A 157 -41.00 18.31 27.17
CA PRO A 157 -39.58 18.61 27.16
C PRO A 157 -39.01 18.53 28.60
N ILE A 158 -37.69 18.71 28.70
CA ILE A 158 -37.03 18.82 30.00
C ILE A 158 -37.35 20.20 30.58
N GLU A 159 -38.04 20.25 31.70
CA GLU A 159 -38.50 21.50 32.31
C GLU A 159 -38.20 21.56 33.80
N TYR A 160 -38.05 22.76 34.32
CA TYR A 160 -37.89 23.00 35.75
C TYR A 160 -39.26 23.20 36.39
N GLN A 161 -39.59 22.37 37.37
CA GLN A 161 -40.77 22.51 38.22
C GLN A 161 -40.33 22.99 39.59
N GLU A 162 -41.01 23.99 40.16
CA GLU A 162 -40.54 24.69 41.36
C GLU A 162 -40.33 23.75 42.56
N GLN A 163 -41.21 22.76 42.72
CA GLN A 163 -41.18 21.83 43.85
C GLN A 163 -40.29 20.60 43.60
N TRP A 164 -40.08 20.22 42.33
CA TRP A 164 -39.51 18.92 41.96
C TRP A 164 -38.20 18.98 41.17
N GLY A 165 -37.77 20.19 40.79
CA GLY A 165 -36.55 20.44 40.03
C GLY A 165 -36.71 20.13 38.54
N LEU A 166 -35.59 19.78 37.88
CA LEU A 166 -35.64 19.46 36.45
C LEU A 166 -36.18 18.04 36.21
N LEU A 167 -37.33 17.96 35.56
CA LEU A 167 -38.03 16.72 35.25
C LEU A 167 -38.31 16.58 33.76
N LYS A 168 -38.48 15.32 33.34
CA LYS A 168 -39.13 14.96 32.08
C LYS A 168 -40.33 14.07 32.42
N THR A 169 -41.49 14.45 31.91
CA THR A 169 -42.79 13.89 32.28
C THR A 169 -43.42 13.18 31.09
N GLY A 170 -43.96 11.98 31.31
CA GLY A 170 -44.87 11.32 30.38
C GLY A 170 -46.25 11.19 31.01
N ALA A 171 -47.28 11.62 30.30
CA ALA A 171 -48.66 11.61 30.78
C ALA A 171 -49.57 10.83 29.85
N ALA A 172 -50.37 9.93 30.40
CA ALA A 172 -51.34 9.12 29.67
C ALA A 172 -52.73 9.24 30.28
N PRO A 173 -53.82 9.01 29.53
CA PRO A 173 -55.17 9.18 30.06
C PRO A 173 -55.52 8.11 31.10
N VAL A 174 -56.25 8.52 32.13
CA VAL A 174 -56.92 7.64 33.11
C VAL A 174 -58.41 7.67 32.81
N TRP A 175 -59.00 6.50 32.64
CA TRP A 175 -60.42 6.37 32.34
C TRP A 175 -61.24 6.37 33.62
N GLY A 176 -62.25 7.23 33.69
CA GLY A 176 -63.24 7.26 34.75
C GLY A 176 -64.45 6.37 34.44
N ALA A 177 -65.39 6.33 35.38
CA ALA A 177 -66.60 5.55 35.22
C ALA A 177 -67.39 6.03 33.99
N GLY A 178 -67.85 5.07 33.16
CA GLY A 178 -68.59 5.36 31.94
C GLY A 178 -67.75 5.67 30.69
N GLY A 179 -66.43 5.43 30.73
CA GLY A 179 -65.57 5.52 29.54
C GLY A 179 -65.17 6.94 29.12
N ARG A 180 -65.34 7.92 30.02
CA ARG A 180 -64.77 9.27 29.88
C ARG A 180 -63.34 9.29 30.40
N ILE A 181 -62.51 10.19 29.89
CA ILE A 181 -61.21 10.47 30.48
C ILE A 181 -61.46 11.35 31.71
N ALA A 182 -61.05 10.89 32.88
CA ALA A 182 -61.30 11.58 34.15
C ALA A 182 -60.07 12.26 34.73
N ALA A 183 -58.88 11.85 34.28
CA ALA A 183 -57.60 12.30 34.79
C ALA A 183 -56.47 11.89 33.84
N SER A 184 -55.24 12.21 34.22
CA SER A 184 -54.01 11.71 33.60
C SER A 184 -53.10 11.02 34.61
N ALA A 185 -52.38 10.00 34.18
CA ALA A 185 -51.33 9.34 34.93
C ALA A 185 -49.98 9.89 34.47
N GLY A 186 -49.24 10.52 35.37
CA GLY A 186 -47.92 11.10 35.12
C GLY A 186 -46.81 10.19 35.63
N ALA A 187 -45.77 10.01 34.81
CA ALA A 187 -44.54 9.34 35.17
C ALA A 187 -43.37 10.28 34.92
N ASP A 188 -42.50 10.44 35.92
CA ASP A 188 -41.39 11.39 35.87
C ASP A 188 -40.05 10.73 36.08
N VAL A 189 -39.06 11.26 35.37
CA VAL A 189 -37.65 10.99 35.59
C VAL A 189 -36.91 12.30 35.81
N ASN A 190 -36.14 12.38 36.90
CA ASN A 190 -35.30 13.53 37.17
C ASN A 190 -34.15 13.62 36.16
N VAL A 191 -33.84 14.84 35.73
CA VAL A 191 -32.75 15.11 34.80
C VAL A 191 -31.40 14.63 35.31
N SER A 192 -31.16 14.56 36.62
CA SER A 192 -29.93 13.98 37.16
C SER A 192 -29.70 12.54 36.69
N VAL A 193 -30.76 11.74 36.55
CA VAL A 193 -30.70 10.38 36.02
C VAL A 193 -30.35 10.38 34.53
N ILE A 194 -30.92 11.33 33.77
CA ILE A 194 -30.59 11.55 32.36
C ILE A 194 -29.13 12.03 32.23
N GLN A 195 -28.68 12.94 33.10
CA GLN A 195 -27.33 13.47 33.11
C GLN A 195 -26.30 12.38 33.42
N ILE A 196 -26.53 11.52 34.41
CA ILE A 196 -25.64 10.39 34.70
C ILE A 196 -25.54 9.46 33.49
N ALA A 197 -26.67 9.15 32.84
CA ALA A 197 -26.68 8.34 31.62
C ALA A 197 -25.89 9.01 30.47
N THR A 198 -26.04 10.33 30.29
CA THR A 198 -25.29 11.09 29.27
C THR A 198 -23.81 11.27 29.60
N GLN A 199 -23.42 11.35 30.88
CA GLN A 199 -22.01 11.37 31.30
C GLN A 199 -21.35 10.02 31.04
N ASN A 200 -22.03 8.92 31.34
CA ASN A 200 -21.57 7.58 30.98
C ASN A 200 -21.46 7.42 29.45
N ALA A 201 -22.40 7.98 28.70
CA ALA A 201 -22.33 8.02 27.24
C ALA A 201 -21.13 8.83 26.74
N LEU A 202 -20.83 9.99 27.36
CA LEU A 202 -19.67 10.81 27.04
C LEU A 202 -18.35 10.06 27.33
N PHE A 203 -18.28 9.34 28.45
CA PHE A 203 -17.12 8.53 28.79
C PHE A 203 -16.93 7.38 27.80
N MET A 204 -18.01 6.68 27.44
CA MET A 204 -18.02 5.64 26.41
C MET A 204 -17.61 6.19 25.04
N SER A 205 -18.14 7.34 24.61
CA SER A 205 -17.79 7.96 23.34
C SER A 205 -16.33 8.44 23.33
N ALA A 206 -15.82 8.93 24.47
CA ALA A 206 -14.41 9.28 24.62
C ALA A 206 -13.50 8.04 24.53
N MET A 207 -13.88 6.92 25.15
CA MET A 207 -13.15 5.65 25.04
C MET A 207 -13.12 5.13 23.61
N ILE A 208 -14.25 5.19 22.89
CA ILE A 208 -14.33 4.83 21.46
C ILE A 208 -13.45 5.78 20.63
N GLY A 209 -13.48 7.08 20.92
CA GLY A 209 -12.62 8.08 20.31
C GLY A 209 -11.14 7.76 20.49
N ILE A 210 -10.69 7.49 21.72
CA ILE A 210 -9.31 7.07 22.03
C ILE A 210 -8.97 5.77 21.29
N GLY A 211 -9.86 4.78 21.31
CA GLY A 211 -9.70 3.52 20.59
C GLY A 211 -9.53 3.73 19.09
N SER A 212 -10.29 4.65 18.49
CA SER A 212 -10.19 4.98 17.07
C SER A 212 -8.85 5.66 16.73
N VAL A 213 -8.37 6.58 17.57
CA VAL A 213 -7.06 7.22 17.41
C VAL A 213 -5.95 6.19 17.50
N LEU A 214 -6.00 5.29 18.49
CA LEU A 214 -5.03 4.20 18.62
C LEU A 214 -5.03 3.27 17.41
N ALA A 215 -6.22 2.88 16.92
CA ALA A 215 -6.36 2.06 15.73
C ALA A 215 -5.77 2.74 14.49
N CYS A 216 -6.06 4.03 14.30
CA CYS A 216 -5.50 4.82 13.19
C CYS A 216 -3.97 4.98 13.29
N ILE A 217 -3.42 5.20 14.48
CA ILE A 217 -1.96 5.23 14.70
C ILE A 217 -1.37 3.87 14.31
N LEU A 218 -1.99 2.78 14.75
CA LEU A 218 -1.53 1.42 14.47
C LEU A 218 -1.55 1.11 12.97
N VAL A 219 -2.62 1.51 12.27
CA VAL A 219 -2.73 1.39 10.80
C VAL A 219 -1.68 2.24 10.10
N SER A 220 -1.48 3.49 10.53
CA SER A 220 -0.45 4.38 9.97
C SER A 220 0.96 3.79 10.12
N LEU A 221 1.29 3.27 11.31
CA LEU A 221 2.54 2.57 11.56
C LEU A 221 2.68 1.30 10.71
N ALA A 222 1.61 0.54 10.53
CA ALA A 222 1.60 -0.64 9.68
C ALA A 222 1.84 -0.27 8.21
N LEU A 223 1.23 0.81 7.72
CA LEU A 223 1.39 1.32 6.36
C LEU A 223 2.83 1.79 6.11
N VAL A 224 3.41 2.54 7.05
CA VAL A 224 4.81 2.99 6.99
C VAL A 224 5.76 1.80 6.95
N ARG A 225 5.55 0.80 7.83
CA ARG A 225 6.42 -0.39 7.91
C ARG A 225 6.28 -1.31 6.69
N ARG A 226 5.06 -1.51 6.17
CA ARG A 226 4.81 -2.46 5.07
C ARG A 226 4.99 -1.85 3.68
N ILE A 227 4.77 -0.56 3.50
CA ILE A 227 4.74 0.07 2.17
C ILE A 227 5.85 1.10 2.02
N ALA A 228 5.86 2.14 2.88
CA ALA A 228 6.80 3.25 2.72
C ALA A 228 8.26 2.80 2.85
N GLY A 229 8.58 1.96 3.85
CA GLY A 229 9.93 1.44 4.06
C GLY A 229 10.49 0.68 2.83
N PRO A 230 9.79 -0.34 2.31
CA PRO A 230 10.23 -1.04 1.10
C PRO A 230 10.37 -0.15 -0.14
N ILE A 231 9.51 0.86 -0.32
CA ILE A 231 9.61 1.81 -1.44
C ILE A 231 10.84 2.71 -1.31
N GLU A 232 11.14 3.22 -0.11
CA GLU A 232 12.36 4.00 0.17
C GLU A 232 13.61 3.15 -0.16
N ALA A 233 13.64 1.90 0.30
CA ALA A 233 14.74 0.97 0.02
C ALA A 233 14.91 0.70 -1.47
N LEU A 234 13.80 0.48 -2.20
CA LEU A 234 13.80 0.27 -3.65
C LEU A 234 14.38 1.48 -4.39
N THR A 235 14.00 2.69 -3.97
CA THR A 235 14.48 3.95 -4.55
C THR A 235 15.98 4.09 -4.35
N GLU A 236 16.48 3.76 -3.16
CA GLU A 236 17.91 3.80 -2.86
C GLU A 236 18.70 2.74 -3.64
N GLU A 237 18.20 1.51 -3.74
CA GLU A 237 18.81 0.45 -4.56
C GLU A 237 18.90 0.88 -6.03
N THR A 238 17.82 1.46 -6.57
CA THR A 238 17.78 1.95 -7.96
C THR A 238 18.81 3.06 -8.20
N LEU A 239 18.92 4.02 -7.29
CA LEU A 239 19.92 5.10 -7.38
C LEU A 239 21.35 4.58 -7.33
N ARG A 240 21.63 3.56 -6.51
CA ARG A 240 22.96 2.94 -6.42
C ARG A 240 23.33 2.17 -7.69
N VAL A 241 22.37 1.46 -8.29
CA VAL A 241 22.54 0.77 -9.56
C VAL A 241 22.78 1.77 -10.70
N ALA A 242 22.03 2.87 -10.74
CA ALA A 242 22.25 3.95 -11.70
C ALA A 242 23.65 4.60 -11.53
N ALA A 243 24.17 4.64 -10.31
CA ALA A 243 25.54 5.09 -10.01
C ALA A 243 26.63 4.04 -10.31
N GLY A 244 26.29 2.90 -10.92
CA GLY A 244 27.25 1.87 -11.34
C GLY A 244 27.78 0.98 -10.21
N ARG A 245 27.25 1.10 -8.98
CA ARG A 245 27.65 0.26 -7.86
C ARG A 245 26.82 -1.02 -7.86
N ARG A 246 27.43 -2.16 -8.21
CA ARG A 246 26.79 -3.48 -8.07
C ARG A 246 26.66 -3.80 -6.57
N HIS A 247 25.46 -4.11 -6.12
CA HIS A 247 25.19 -4.56 -4.76
C HIS A 247 24.24 -5.77 -4.78
N SER A 248 24.40 -6.67 -3.82
CA SER A 248 23.50 -7.80 -3.64
C SER A 248 22.14 -7.30 -3.11
N PRO A 249 21.02 -7.75 -3.67
CA PRO A 249 19.69 -7.27 -3.27
C PRO A 249 19.43 -7.59 -1.80
N THR A 250 18.95 -6.62 -1.04
CA THR A 250 18.56 -6.84 0.35
C THR A 250 17.25 -7.66 0.39
N GLN A 251 17.33 -8.89 0.92
CA GLN A 251 16.16 -9.76 1.05
C GLN A 251 15.27 -9.34 2.23
N GLY A 252 14.49 -8.29 2.06
CA GLY A 252 13.38 -7.93 2.96
C GLY A 252 12.05 -8.56 2.52
N LYS A 253 11.19 -8.89 3.48
CA LYS A 253 9.76 -9.19 3.23
C LYS A 253 9.04 -7.90 2.81
N ALA A 254 8.65 -7.81 1.55
CA ALA A 254 7.86 -6.70 1.00
C ALA A 254 6.50 -7.22 0.46
N PRO A 255 5.47 -6.36 0.34
CA PRO A 255 4.22 -6.70 -0.34
C PRO A 255 4.45 -7.19 -1.77
N ARG A 256 3.53 -8.01 -2.29
CA ARG A 256 3.68 -8.69 -3.59
C ARG A 256 3.97 -7.71 -4.71
N GLU A 257 3.28 -6.58 -4.74
CA GLU A 257 3.39 -5.54 -5.76
C GLU A 257 4.78 -4.89 -5.74
N VAL A 258 5.33 -4.64 -4.54
CA VAL A 258 6.68 -4.06 -4.37
C VAL A 258 7.75 -5.07 -4.80
N THR A 259 7.56 -6.35 -4.50
CA THR A 259 8.47 -7.42 -4.92
C THR A 259 8.49 -7.56 -6.45
N VAL A 260 7.31 -7.57 -7.09
CA VAL A 260 7.18 -7.62 -8.55
C VAL A 260 7.88 -6.42 -9.20
N LEU A 261 7.66 -5.22 -8.66
CA LEU A 261 8.33 -4.02 -9.17
C LEU A 261 9.85 -4.12 -9.03
N ARG A 262 10.36 -4.62 -7.90
CA ARG A 262 11.79 -4.83 -7.67
C ARG A 262 12.41 -5.80 -8.66
N GLU A 263 11.77 -6.93 -8.89
CA GLU A 263 12.25 -7.94 -9.85
C GLU A 263 12.34 -7.36 -11.26
N ALA A 264 11.29 -6.67 -11.71
CA ALA A 264 11.28 -6.01 -13.02
C ALA A 264 12.39 -4.95 -13.16
N LEU A 265 12.66 -4.19 -12.09
CA LEU A 265 13.69 -3.15 -12.08
C LEU A 265 15.10 -3.74 -12.13
N LEU A 266 15.36 -4.79 -11.34
CA LEU A 266 16.63 -5.51 -11.34
C LEU A 266 16.90 -6.21 -12.67
N GLU A 267 15.89 -6.83 -13.27
CA GLU A 267 16.00 -7.46 -14.59
C GLU A 267 16.38 -6.43 -15.66
N ARG A 268 15.71 -5.28 -15.66
CA ARG A 268 15.96 -4.20 -16.62
C ARG A 268 17.33 -3.57 -16.42
N ALA A 269 17.76 -3.37 -15.17
CA ALA A 269 19.10 -2.91 -14.86
C ALA A 269 20.17 -3.90 -15.34
N ALA A 270 19.99 -5.20 -15.09
CA ALA A 270 20.90 -6.24 -15.54
C ALA A 270 20.97 -6.32 -17.08
N LYS A 271 19.86 -6.08 -17.77
CA LYS A 271 19.84 -5.97 -19.23
C LYS A 271 20.65 -4.78 -19.73
N ILE A 272 20.46 -3.59 -19.15
CA ILE A 272 21.21 -2.38 -19.51
C ILE A 272 22.71 -2.57 -19.27
N SER A 273 23.11 -3.12 -18.12
CA SER A 273 24.52 -3.40 -17.83
C SER A 273 25.13 -4.37 -18.85
N ARG A 274 24.41 -5.44 -19.21
CA ARG A 274 24.87 -6.39 -20.24
C ARG A 274 24.98 -5.74 -21.63
N GLU A 275 24.03 -4.90 -22.02
CA GLU A 275 24.08 -4.18 -23.29
C GLU A 275 25.25 -3.18 -23.35
N LEU A 276 25.52 -2.46 -22.25
CA LEU A 276 26.66 -1.55 -22.14
C LEU A 276 27.98 -2.30 -22.22
N GLU A 277 28.13 -3.42 -21.50
CA GLU A 277 29.33 -4.27 -21.57
C GLU A 277 29.53 -4.84 -23.00
N ALA A 278 28.45 -5.26 -23.67
CA ALA A 278 28.51 -5.75 -25.05
C ALA A 278 28.84 -4.65 -26.07
N ARG A 279 28.36 -3.42 -25.87
CA ARG A 279 28.74 -2.26 -26.70
C ARG A 279 30.20 -1.89 -26.49
N GLY A 280 30.68 -1.87 -25.24
CA GLY A 280 32.09 -1.62 -24.94
C GLY A 280 33.01 -2.63 -25.60
N ARG A 281 32.69 -3.93 -25.54
CA ARG A 281 33.47 -4.97 -26.24
C ARG A 281 33.46 -4.81 -27.76
N ARG A 282 32.32 -4.44 -28.36
CA ARG A 282 32.23 -4.18 -29.81
C ARG A 282 33.08 -2.98 -30.23
N SER A 283 32.99 -1.86 -29.52
CA SER A 283 33.80 -0.68 -29.79
C SER A 283 35.30 -0.98 -29.72
N VAL A 284 35.75 -1.73 -28.70
CA VAL A 284 37.17 -2.12 -28.60
C VAL A 284 37.59 -3.02 -29.78
N GLN A 285 36.72 -3.90 -30.24
CA GLN A 285 37.01 -4.78 -31.38
C GLN A 285 37.04 -3.99 -32.70
N GLU A 286 36.08 -3.09 -32.91
CA GLU A 286 36.03 -2.19 -34.07
C GLU A 286 37.27 -1.30 -34.13
N ASP A 287 37.67 -0.71 -33.00
CA ASP A 287 38.90 0.09 -32.90
C ASP A 287 40.14 -0.72 -33.26
N LYS A 288 40.25 -1.98 -32.78
CA LYS A 288 41.36 -2.87 -33.14
C LYS A 288 41.40 -3.17 -34.64
N CYS A 289 40.27 -3.52 -35.24
CA CYS A 289 40.18 -3.77 -36.68
C CYS A 289 40.51 -2.52 -37.51
N ALA A 290 40.02 -1.34 -37.10
CA ALA A 290 40.31 -0.07 -37.75
C ALA A 290 41.80 0.28 -37.67
N HIS A 291 42.44 0.10 -36.50
CA HIS A 291 43.88 0.31 -36.34
C HIS A 291 44.69 -0.67 -37.21
N ALA A 292 44.31 -1.94 -37.25
CA ALA A 292 44.96 -2.93 -38.11
C ALA A 292 44.85 -2.56 -39.60
N GLN A 293 43.68 -2.11 -40.06
CA GLN A 293 43.49 -1.64 -41.44
C GLN A 293 44.32 -0.39 -41.76
N LEU A 294 44.39 0.58 -40.83
CA LEU A 294 45.24 1.76 -40.99
C LEU A 294 46.73 1.38 -41.11
N LEU A 295 47.20 0.42 -40.30
CA LEU A 295 48.58 -0.05 -40.36
C LEU A 295 48.90 -0.80 -41.66
N ALA A 296 47.92 -1.52 -42.21
CA ALA A 296 48.03 -2.19 -43.50
C ALA A 296 47.95 -1.22 -44.70
N SER A 297 47.31 -0.05 -44.53
CA SER A 297 47.24 0.96 -45.59
C SER A 297 48.66 1.39 -46.01
N GLY A 298 49.01 1.10 -47.27
CA GLY A 298 50.35 1.34 -47.84
C GLY A 298 51.30 0.14 -47.93
N SER A 299 50.88 -1.08 -47.56
CA SER A 299 51.61 -2.32 -47.90
C SER A 299 51.28 -2.82 -49.32
N GLY A 300 50.09 -2.52 -49.82
CA GLY A 300 49.55 -3.07 -51.08
C GLY A 300 49.00 -4.50 -50.94
N ILE A 301 49.02 -5.07 -49.73
CA ILE A 301 48.56 -6.43 -49.41
C ILE A 301 47.50 -6.34 -48.30
N PRO A 302 46.30 -6.93 -48.47
CA PRO A 302 45.26 -6.98 -47.45
C PRO A 302 45.76 -7.62 -46.13
N PRO A 303 45.29 -7.15 -44.96
CA PRO A 303 45.61 -7.77 -43.69
C PRO A 303 45.22 -9.25 -43.71
N GLY A 304 46.16 -10.13 -43.40
CA GLY A 304 45.91 -11.58 -43.33
C GLY A 304 46.24 -12.38 -44.61
N GLU A 305 46.55 -11.72 -45.73
CA GLU A 305 47.01 -12.43 -46.92
C GLU A 305 48.50 -12.86 -46.81
N PRO A 306 48.86 -14.06 -47.31
CA PRO A 306 50.25 -14.49 -47.39
C PRO A 306 51.10 -13.57 -48.29
N VAL A 307 52.39 -13.44 -47.96
CA VAL A 307 53.37 -12.68 -48.73
C VAL A 307 54.38 -13.65 -49.36
N ILE A 308 54.48 -13.67 -50.69
CA ILE A 308 55.51 -14.46 -51.38
C ILE A 308 56.85 -13.73 -51.25
N LEU A 309 57.80 -14.32 -50.52
CA LEU A 309 59.15 -13.79 -50.34
C LEU A 309 60.06 -14.16 -51.51
N LEU A 310 59.91 -15.38 -52.03
CA LEU A 310 60.69 -15.93 -53.13
C LEU A 310 59.79 -16.78 -54.02
N SER A 311 59.89 -16.60 -55.34
CA SER A 311 59.24 -17.46 -56.34
C SER A 311 60.23 -17.75 -57.45
N GLY A 312 60.83 -18.94 -57.47
CA GLY A 312 61.74 -19.41 -58.51
C GLY A 312 61.39 -20.82 -59.00
N THR A 313 62.07 -21.28 -60.05
CA THR A 313 61.87 -22.63 -60.64
C THR A 313 62.30 -23.77 -59.73
N ASP A 314 63.17 -23.48 -58.75
CA ASP A 314 63.78 -24.50 -57.89
C ASP A 314 63.24 -24.43 -56.45
N ARG A 315 62.79 -23.24 -56.01
CA ARG A 315 62.33 -22.99 -54.64
C ARG A 315 61.34 -21.82 -54.56
N ALA A 316 60.30 -21.97 -53.75
CA ALA A 316 59.36 -20.90 -53.40
C ALA A 316 59.22 -20.76 -51.88
N ILE A 317 59.06 -19.53 -51.41
CA ILE A 317 58.93 -19.22 -49.97
C ILE A 317 57.77 -18.23 -49.79
N ALA A 318 56.80 -18.60 -48.96
CA ALA A 318 55.66 -17.75 -48.62
C ALA A 318 55.56 -17.55 -47.11
N TRP A 319 55.40 -16.30 -46.69
CA TRP A 319 55.18 -15.93 -45.29
C TRP A 319 53.69 -15.76 -45.01
N VAL A 320 53.21 -16.32 -43.90
CA VAL A 320 51.80 -16.28 -43.49
C VAL A 320 51.65 -15.59 -42.13
N PRO A 321 50.76 -14.60 -42.00
CA PRO A 321 50.51 -13.90 -40.74
C PRO A 321 49.81 -14.80 -39.71
N ARG A 322 50.12 -14.63 -38.41
CA ARG A 322 49.48 -15.39 -37.32
C ARG A 322 48.10 -14.82 -36.93
N ASP A 323 48.02 -13.55 -36.56
CA ASP A 323 46.76 -12.87 -36.22
C ASP A 323 46.60 -11.60 -37.06
N PRO A 324 45.66 -11.59 -38.04
CA PRO A 324 45.47 -10.44 -38.93
C PRO A 324 44.91 -9.19 -38.22
N ALA A 325 44.43 -9.32 -36.97
CA ALA A 325 43.93 -8.20 -36.16
C ALA A 325 44.97 -7.64 -35.17
N ASP A 326 46.12 -8.31 -35.00
CA ASP A 326 47.19 -7.85 -34.12
C ASP A 326 48.10 -6.82 -34.82
N PRO A 327 48.26 -5.60 -34.27
CA PRO A 327 49.11 -4.56 -34.85
C PRO A 327 50.54 -5.00 -35.15
N ARG A 328 51.14 -5.87 -34.32
CA ARG A 328 52.51 -6.36 -34.53
C ARG A 328 52.60 -7.26 -35.75
N THR A 329 51.63 -8.15 -35.91
CA THR A 329 51.54 -9.06 -37.07
C THR A 329 51.32 -8.27 -38.37
N VAL A 330 50.48 -7.23 -38.36
CA VAL A 330 50.27 -6.36 -39.54
C VAL A 330 51.54 -5.60 -39.92
N LEU A 331 52.27 -5.07 -38.93
CA LEU A 331 53.57 -4.42 -39.19
C LEU A 331 54.61 -5.40 -39.73
N ALA A 332 54.64 -6.62 -39.21
CA ALA A 332 55.50 -7.68 -39.73
C ALA A 332 55.15 -8.05 -41.17
N GLN A 333 53.86 -8.20 -41.51
CA GLN A 333 53.40 -8.43 -42.88
C GLN A 333 53.88 -7.32 -43.83
N ARG A 334 53.81 -6.06 -43.38
CA ARG A 334 54.33 -4.92 -44.15
C ARG A 334 55.85 -4.96 -44.32
N ALA A 335 56.59 -5.38 -43.29
CA ALA A 335 58.03 -5.58 -43.36
C ALA A 335 58.39 -6.71 -44.34
N MET A 336 57.66 -7.83 -44.30
CA MET A 336 57.82 -8.96 -45.22
C MET A 336 57.52 -8.57 -46.68
N ALA A 337 56.49 -7.74 -46.92
CA ALA A 337 56.19 -7.21 -48.26
C ALA A 337 57.29 -6.27 -48.80
N ARG A 338 58.03 -5.58 -47.91
CA ARG A 338 59.22 -4.82 -48.29
C ARG A 338 60.42 -5.72 -48.53
N LEU A 339 60.59 -6.76 -47.69
CA LEU A 339 61.63 -7.76 -47.84
C LEU A 339 61.51 -8.50 -49.17
N ALA A 340 60.30 -8.97 -49.54
CA ALA A 340 60.04 -9.61 -50.83
C ALA A 340 60.49 -8.75 -52.02
N ARG A 341 60.17 -7.44 -51.99
CA ARG A 341 60.63 -6.50 -53.02
C ARG A 341 62.14 -6.30 -53.02
N ALA A 342 62.78 -6.28 -51.85
CA ALA A 342 64.23 -6.17 -51.75
C ALA A 342 64.94 -7.43 -52.26
N MET A 343 64.41 -8.62 -51.94
CA MET A 343 64.92 -9.91 -52.43
C MET A 343 64.80 -10.03 -53.95
N ALA A 344 63.71 -9.54 -54.54
CA ALA A 344 63.55 -9.49 -56.00
C ALA A 344 64.62 -8.61 -56.69
N GLY A 345 65.11 -7.56 -56.03
CA GLY A 345 66.13 -6.66 -56.56
C GLY A 345 67.57 -7.07 -56.24
N ASN A 346 67.79 -7.96 -55.26
CA ASN A 346 69.12 -8.39 -54.83
C ASN A 346 69.13 -9.90 -54.52
N PRO A 347 69.58 -10.74 -55.47
CA PRO A 347 69.63 -12.20 -55.30
C PRO A 347 70.48 -12.68 -54.13
N ALA A 348 71.43 -11.88 -53.63
CA ALA A 348 72.25 -12.25 -52.47
C ALA A 348 71.44 -12.31 -51.16
N LEU A 349 70.32 -11.59 -51.07
CA LEU A 349 69.44 -11.65 -49.90
C LEU A 349 68.62 -12.96 -49.85
N CYS A 350 68.48 -13.65 -50.99
CA CYS A 350 67.76 -14.91 -51.08
C CYS A 350 68.47 -16.05 -50.34
N SER A 351 69.80 -16.03 -50.24
CA SER A 351 70.55 -17.04 -49.48
C SER A 351 70.44 -16.88 -47.95
N GLU A 352 70.10 -15.69 -47.46
CA GLU A 352 69.98 -15.37 -46.02
C GLU A 352 68.52 -15.22 -45.56
N TRP A 353 67.54 -15.69 -46.34
CA TRP A 353 66.13 -15.48 -46.04
C TRP A 353 65.72 -15.95 -44.63
N THR A 354 66.34 -17.00 -44.10
CA THR A 354 66.01 -17.60 -42.79
C THR A 354 66.32 -16.67 -41.61
N SER A 355 67.31 -15.78 -41.73
CA SER A 355 67.64 -14.78 -40.70
C SER A 355 66.85 -13.49 -40.85
N LEU A 356 66.27 -13.25 -42.03
CA LEU A 356 65.55 -12.03 -42.38
C LEU A 356 64.02 -12.15 -42.22
N ALA A 357 63.47 -13.36 -42.32
CA ALA A 357 62.03 -13.60 -42.24
C ALA A 357 61.54 -13.68 -40.77
N ASP A 358 60.44 -12.98 -40.47
CA ASP A 358 59.84 -12.98 -39.13
C ASP A 358 59.01 -14.26 -38.88
N CYS A 359 59.60 -15.23 -38.17
CA CYS A 359 58.90 -16.47 -37.78
C CYS A 359 58.28 -16.40 -36.37
N GLU A 360 58.35 -15.26 -35.68
CA GLU A 360 57.75 -15.07 -34.35
C GLU A 360 56.29 -14.64 -34.46
N THR A 361 55.99 -13.69 -35.35
CA THR A 361 54.64 -13.15 -35.58
C THR A 361 53.93 -13.78 -36.80
N GLY A 362 54.62 -14.63 -37.55
CA GLY A 362 54.09 -15.41 -38.66
C GLY A 362 54.75 -16.78 -38.78
N ALA A 363 54.54 -17.45 -39.92
CA ALA A 363 55.21 -18.69 -40.27
C ALA A 363 55.58 -18.68 -41.76
N CYS A 364 56.76 -19.20 -42.11
CA CYS A 364 57.19 -19.34 -43.50
C CYS A 364 56.93 -20.75 -43.99
N LEU A 365 56.25 -20.89 -45.13
CA LEU A 365 56.19 -22.11 -45.92
C LEU A 365 57.36 -22.10 -46.91
N VAL A 366 58.19 -23.12 -46.88
CA VAL A 366 59.27 -23.35 -47.83
C VAL A 366 58.89 -24.52 -48.71
N VAL A 367 58.90 -24.31 -50.03
CA VAL A 367 58.64 -25.32 -51.05
C VAL A 367 59.94 -25.51 -51.84
N ASP A 368 60.52 -26.70 -51.79
CA ASP A 368 61.69 -27.09 -52.58
C ASP A 368 61.25 -27.99 -53.73
N GLY A 369 61.28 -27.44 -54.96
CA GLY A 369 60.83 -28.13 -56.16
C GLY A 369 61.81 -29.17 -56.68
N VAL A 370 63.08 -29.10 -56.29
CA VAL A 370 64.10 -30.08 -56.71
C VAL A 370 64.07 -31.31 -55.81
N ALA A 371 63.92 -31.10 -54.50
CA ALA A 371 63.82 -32.18 -53.53
C ALA A 371 62.40 -32.76 -53.39
N GLY A 372 61.38 -32.03 -53.86
CA GLY A 372 59.97 -32.38 -53.69
C GLY A 372 59.57 -32.36 -52.22
N SER A 373 59.95 -31.31 -51.47
CA SER A 373 59.63 -31.18 -50.04
C SER A 373 59.01 -29.84 -49.69
N VAL A 374 58.06 -29.86 -48.75
CA VAL A 374 57.40 -28.67 -48.19
C VAL A 374 57.57 -28.68 -46.68
N GLU A 375 58.08 -27.57 -46.14
CA GLU A 375 58.35 -27.43 -44.70
C GLU A 375 57.83 -26.10 -44.16
N TRP A 376 57.40 -26.11 -42.89
CA TRP A 376 57.03 -24.91 -42.16
C TRP A 376 58.15 -24.48 -41.22
N HIS A 377 58.57 -23.23 -41.33
CA HIS A 377 59.40 -22.55 -40.33
C HIS A 377 58.52 -21.63 -39.48
N GLY A 378 58.35 -22.00 -38.20
CA GLY A 378 57.46 -21.32 -37.25
C GLY A 378 56.21 -22.14 -36.91
N LYS A 379 55.25 -21.52 -36.20
CA LYS A 379 53.96 -22.16 -35.87
C LYS A 379 52.90 -21.75 -36.89
N PRO A 380 52.51 -22.63 -37.84
CA PRO A 380 51.52 -22.29 -38.84
C PRO A 380 50.12 -22.12 -38.24
N GLN A 381 49.38 -21.13 -38.73
CA GLN A 381 47.93 -20.99 -38.50
C GLN A 381 47.11 -21.09 -39.80
N ALA A 382 47.73 -21.57 -40.88
CA ALA A 382 47.06 -21.78 -42.17
C ALA A 382 47.10 -23.26 -42.58
N GLY A 383 46.08 -23.69 -43.30
CA GLY A 383 46.02 -25.04 -43.86
C GLY A 383 46.90 -25.15 -45.10
N LEU A 384 47.71 -26.21 -45.19
CA LEU A 384 48.47 -26.54 -46.40
C LEU A 384 47.62 -27.43 -47.32
N ARG A 385 47.67 -27.18 -48.62
CA ARG A 385 47.01 -28.00 -49.63
C ARG A 385 47.95 -28.36 -50.77
N ILE A 386 48.01 -29.63 -51.11
CA ILE A 386 48.80 -30.19 -52.23
C ILE A 386 47.81 -30.84 -53.20
N ALA A 387 47.90 -30.51 -54.48
CA ALA A 387 46.94 -30.93 -55.52
C ALA A 387 45.46 -30.68 -55.12
N GLY A 388 45.21 -29.60 -54.37
CA GLY A 388 43.87 -29.21 -53.88
C GLY A 388 43.36 -29.95 -52.64
N ARG A 389 44.09 -30.93 -52.12
CA ARG A 389 43.74 -31.71 -50.92
C ARG A 389 44.49 -31.17 -49.71
N ALA A 390 43.85 -31.18 -48.53
CA ALA A 390 44.52 -30.84 -47.28
C ALA A 390 45.67 -31.83 -47.03
N ALA A 391 46.85 -31.31 -46.73
CA ALA A 391 48.06 -32.08 -46.53
C ALA A 391 48.91 -31.49 -45.40
N ASP A 392 49.77 -32.30 -44.82
CA ASP A 392 50.78 -31.85 -43.85
C ASP A 392 52.11 -31.57 -44.57
N ALA A 393 53.02 -30.84 -43.90
CA ALA A 393 54.38 -30.64 -44.39
C ALA A 393 55.10 -31.99 -44.56
N GLY A 394 55.80 -32.16 -45.68
CA GLY A 394 56.38 -33.44 -46.07
C GLY A 394 56.81 -33.47 -47.53
N ARG A 395 56.91 -34.67 -48.10
CA ARG A 395 57.26 -34.86 -49.52
C ARG A 395 56.03 -34.70 -50.42
N PHE A 396 56.22 -34.07 -51.57
CA PHE A 396 55.22 -33.90 -52.62
C PHE A 396 55.85 -34.13 -53.99
N ASP A 397 55.03 -34.43 -55.00
CA ASP A 397 55.52 -34.49 -56.39
C ASP A 397 55.78 -33.06 -56.88
N PRO A 398 56.98 -32.71 -57.37
CA PRO A 398 57.29 -31.38 -57.91
C PRO A 398 56.31 -30.86 -58.97
N MET A 399 55.59 -31.77 -59.65
CA MET A 399 54.56 -31.46 -60.64
C MET A 399 53.21 -31.05 -60.02
N GLU A 400 53.02 -31.26 -58.71
CA GLU A 400 51.78 -30.94 -58.00
C GLU A 400 51.75 -29.50 -57.50
N ARG A 401 50.58 -28.87 -57.62
CA ARG A 401 50.34 -27.51 -57.12
C ARG A 401 50.31 -27.47 -55.59
N VAL A 402 51.04 -26.53 -55.00
CA VAL A 402 51.03 -26.26 -53.54
C VAL A 402 50.36 -24.92 -53.27
N SER A 403 49.35 -24.92 -52.41
CA SER A 403 48.59 -23.74 -52.00
C SER A 403 48.36 -23.69 -50.49
N ILE A 404 48.21 -22.48 -49.96
CA ILE A 404 47.91 -22.20 -48.56
C ILE A 404 46.47 -21.69 -48.47
N ALA A 405 45.71 -22.20 -47.49
CA ALA A 405 44.42 -21.66 -47.10
C ALA A 405 44.61 -20.79 -45.83
N PRO A 406 44.77 -19.46 -45.97
CA PRO A 406 44.89 -18.55 -44.83
C PRO A 406 43.59 -18.47 -44.02
N VAL A 407 43.69 -18.00 -42.77
CA VAL A 407 42.57 -17.81 -41.82
C VAL A 407 41.50 -16.86 -42.37
N THR A 408 41.88 -15.95 -43.27
CA THR A 408 40.99 -15.00 -43.95
C THR A 408 40.15 -15.61 -45.09
N GLY A 409 40.44 -16.85 -45.48
CA GLY A 409 39.76 -17.57 -46.57
C GLY A 409 40.41 -17.37 -47.95
N GLY A 410 40.19 -18.33 -48.85
CA GLY A 410 40.79 -18.38 -50.21
C GLY A 410 41.89 -19.43 -50.34
N ASP A 411 42.16 -19.90 -51.56
CA ASP A 411 43.32 -20.77 -51.85
C ASP A 411 44.42 -19.90 -52.48
N PHE A 412 45.50 -19.67 -51.74
CA PHE A 412 46.63 -18.87 -52.19
C PHE A 412 47.74 -19.77 -52.74
N VAL A 413 48.07 -19.63 -54.02
CA VAL A 413 49.03 -20.53 -54.70
C VAL A 413 50.45 -20.08 -54.41
N VAL A 414 51.27 -21.00 -53.91
CA VAL A 414 52.69 -20.76 -53.63
C VAL A 414 53.57 -21.43 -54.68
N TRP A 415 53.14 -22.59 -55.20
CA TRP A 415 53.83 -23.34 -56.25
C TRP A 415 52.82 -23.83 -57.28
N GLN A 416 53.05 -23.54 -58.56
CA GLN A 416 52.14 -23.96 -59.64
C GLN A 416 52.36 -25.42 -60.07
N GLY A 417 53.61 -25.91 -60.02
CA GLY A 417 54.05 -27.13 -60.71
C GLY A 417 54.19 -26.87 -62.21
N ASP A 418 55.42 -26.88 -62.75
CA ASP A 418 55.66 -26.67 -64.18
C ASP A 418 55.55 -27.98 -64.95
N ALA A 419 54.49 -28.11 -65.75
CA ALA A 419 54.52 -28.90 -66.97
C ALA A 419 54.90 -27.96 -68.11
N SER A 420 56.02 -28.21 -68.80
CA SER A 420 56.37 -27.55 -70.05
C SER A 420 55.19 -27.48 -71.02
#